data_AF-A0A437QAT1-F1
#
_entry.id   AF-A0A437QAT1-F1
#
_cell.length_a   1.000
_cell.length_b   1.000
_cell.length_c   1.000
_cell.angle_alpha   90.00
_cell.angle_beta   90.00
_cell.angle_gamma   90.00
#
_symmetry.space_group_name_H-M   'P 1'
#
loop_
_entity.id
_entity.type
_entity.pdbx_description
1 polymer ?
#
loop_
_entity_poly.entity_id
_entity_poly.type
_entity_poly.pdbx_seq_one_letter_code
_entity_poly.pdbx_strand_id
1 'polypeptide(L)'
;MSEPYVGEIRMFAGNFAPRGWAFCDGQLLAVSQNDALFSLLGTIYGGDGRTTFGLPDLRGRAPIHAGQGSGLTNRTLGGSGGRENVYITANQLPPHSHSLLVSSSQGNQSDPTGHYFSDTSVAGRDLDGYSSTDNSGISVLSSSLQGGSRSHTNMQPSLAVHYIIALVGIYPSRS
;
A
#
# COMPACT_ATOMS: atom_id res chain seq x y z
N MET A 1 5.34 -39.84 1.84
CA MET A 1 4.79 -38.46 1.91
C MET A 1 3.28 -38.57 1.79
N SER A 2 2.50 -37.73 2.48
CA SER A 2 1.05 -37.74 2.30
C SER A 2 0.69 -37.24 0.89
N GLU A 3 -0.22 -37.94 0.23
CA GLU A 3 -0.87 -37.50 -1.00
C GLU A 3 -1.46 -36.09 -0.77
N PRO A 4 -1.22 -35.09 -1.65
CA PRO A 4 -1.83 -33.77 -1.51
C PRO A 4 -3.33 -33.82 -1.84
N TYR A 5 -4.09 -32.81 -1.41
CA TYR A 5 -5.42 -32.58 -1.98
C TYR A 5 -5.32 -31.92 -3.35
N VAL A 6 -6.22 -32.27 -4.28
CA VAL A 6 -6.34 -31.54 -5.56
C VAL A 6 -6.65 -30.07 -5.25
N GLY A 7 -5.90 -29.15 -5.86
CA GLY A 7 -6.02 -27.71 -5.62
C GLY A 7 -5.26 -27.20 -4.39
N GLU A 8 -4.55 -28.05 -3.65
CA GLU A 8 -3.69 -27.63 -2.54
C GLU A 8 -2.53 -26.78 -3.06
N ILE A 9 -2.31 -25.61 -2.42
CA ILE A 9 -1.20 -24.71 -2.72
C ILE A 9 -0.09 -24.91 -1.69
N ARG A 10 1.15 -25.03 -2.16
CA ARG A 10 2.35 -25.12 -1.32
C ARG A 10 3.41 -24.13 -1.76
N MET A 11 4.21 -23.66 -0.80
CA MET A 11 5.47 -23.00 -1.08
C MET A 11 6.52 -24.04 -1.48
N PHE A 12 7.30 -23.73 -2.51
CA PHE A 12 8.29 -24.62 -3.09
C PHE A 12 9.55 -23.83 -3.48
N ALA A 13 10.70 -24.28 -2.97
CA ALA A 13 11.98 -23.62 -3.19
C ALA A 13 12.65 -23.97 -4.53
N GLY A 14 12.19 -25.01 -5.22
CA GLY A 14 12.76 -25.42 -6.52
C GLY A 14 12.29 -24.54 -7.68
N ASN A 15 12.94 -24.67 -8.83
CA ASN A 15 12.74 -23.86 -10.03
C ASN A 15 11.95 -24.55 -11.16
N PHE A 16 11.32 -25.70 -10.87
CA PHE A 16 10.42 -26.41 -11.78
C PHE A 16 9.20 -26.91 -11.01
N ALA A 17 8.04 -27.04 -11.67
CA ALA A 17 6.89 -27.68 -11.05
C ALA A 17 7.08 -29.20 -11.05
N PRO A 18 7.04 -29.88 -9.87
CA PRO A 18 7.10 -31.34 -9.83
C PRO A 18 5.96 -31.98 -10.63
N ARG A 19 6.12 -33.26 -11.02
CA ARG A 19 5.05 -33.98 -11.73
C ARG A 19 3.76 -33.97 -10.90
N GLY A 20 2.64 -33.64 -11.53
CA GLY A 20 1.34 -33.53 -10.87
C GLY A 20 1.11 -32.18 -10.19
N TRP A 21 2.01 -31.23 -10.35
CA TRP A 21 1.90 -29.86 -9.86
C TRP A 21 2.07 -28.87 -11.00
N ALA A 22 1.58 -27.65 -10.80
CA ALA A 22 1.82 -26.51 -11.67
C ALA A 22 2.20 -25.29 -10.83
N PHE A 23 2.91 -24.34 -11.43
CA PHE A 23 3.12 -23.03 -10.80
C PHE A 23 1.81 -22.23 -10.76
N CYS A 24 1.63 -21.46 -9.69
CA CYS A 24 0.56 -20.47 -9.54
C CYS A 24 0.89 -19.18 -10.31
N ASP A 25 0.97 -19.28 -11.63
CA ASP A 25 1.35 -18.19 -12.55
C ASP A 25 0.19 -17.61 -13.37
N GLY A 26 -1.06 -17.90 -13.02
CA GLY A 26 -2.24 -17.39 -13.74
C GLY A 26 -2.53 -18.07 -15.09
N GLN A 27 -1.85 -19.17 -15.40
CA GLN A 27 -2.03 -19.89 -16.67
C GLN A 27 -3.44 -20.50 -16.80
N LEU A 28 -3.94 -20.57 -18.04
CA LEU A 28 -5.18 -21.26 -18.37
C LEU A 28 -4.89 -22.74 -18.66
N LEU A 29 -5.69 -23.63 -18.09
CA LEU A 29 -5.64 -25.07 -18.34
C LEU A 29 -6.92 -25.55 -19.02
N ALA A 30 -6.79 -26.61 -19.82
CA ALA A 30 -7.94 -27.27 -20.43
C ALA A 30 -8.78 -27.99 -19.37
N VAL A 31 -10.09 -27.75 -19.39
CA VAL A 31 -11.06 -28.40 -18.48
C VAL A 31 -10.99 -29.92 -18.67
N SER A 32 -11.04 -30.39 -19.91
CA SER A 32 -11.09 -31.82 -20.27
C SER A 32 -9.91 -32.68 -19.79
N GLN A 33 -8.81 -32.07 -19.35
CA GLN A 33 -7.64 -32.76 -18.81
C GLN A 33 -7.51 -32.59 -17.29
N ASN A 34 -8.31 -31.73 -16.68
CA ASN A 34 -8.20 -31.32 -15.28
C ASN A 34 -9.59 -31.20 -14.63
N ASP A 35 -10.53 -32.08 -14.98
CA ASP A 35 -11.93 -32.03 -14.55
C ASP A 35 -12.07 -31.91 -13.01
N ALA A 36 -11.25 -32.67 -12.27
CA ALA A 36 -11.24 -32.66 -10.80
C ALA A 36 -10.75 -31.33 -10.21
N LEU A 37 -9.78 -30.66 -10.84
CA LEU A 37 -9.32 -29.36 -10.38
C LEU A 37 -10.33 -28.28 -10.77
N PHE A 38 -10.91 -28.37 -11.96
CA PHE A 38 -11.93 -27.44 -12.44
C PHE A 38 -13.20 -27.49 -11.56
N SER A 39 -13.65 -28.66 -11.11
CA SER A 39 -14.82 -28.75 -10.22
C SER A 39 -14.62 -28.08 -8.85
N LEU A 40 -13.37 -27.83 -8.45
CA LEU A 40 -13.01 -27.11 -7.23
C LEU A 40 -12.82 -25.60 -7.47
N LEU A 41 -12.08 -25.23 -8.53
CA LEU A 41 -11.73 -23.83 -8.79
C LEU A 41 -12.77 -23.08 -9.63
N GLY A 42 -13.53 -23.78 -10.47
CA GLY A 42 -14.39 -23.17 -11.48
C GLY A 42 -13.62 -22.13 -12.30
N THR A 43 -14.18 -20.94 -12.46
CA THR A 43 -13.57 -19.80 -13.17
C THR A 43 -13.06 -18.71 -12.23
N ILE A 44 -12.86 -19.01 -10.94
CA ILE A 44 -12.47 -18.02 -9.90
C ILE A 44 -11.22 -17.25 -10.31
N TYR A 45 -10.28 -17.90 -10.99
CA TYR A 45 -9.02 -17.31 -11.43
C TYR A 45 -8.96 -17.08 -12.96
N GLY A 46 -10.11 -17.12 -13.65
CA GLY A 46 -10.22 -16.86 -15.09
C GLY A 46 -10.61 -18.08 -15.93
N GLY A 47 -10.49 -17.92 -17.26
CA GLY A 47 -10.95 -18.89 -18.26
C GLY A 47 -12.43 -18.72 -18.62
N ASP A 48 -12.89 -19.50 -19.61
CA ASP A 48 -14.24 -19.43 -20.15
C ASP A 48 -15.23 -20.38 -19.46
N GLY A 49 -14.73 -21.27 -18.58
CA GLY A 49 -15.53 -22.27 -17.87
C GLY A 49 -16.13 -23.36 -18.75
N ARG A 50 -15.75 -23.41 -20.03
CA ARG A 50 -16.21 -24.39 -21.02
C ARG A 50 -15.06 -25.23 -21.53
N THR A 51 -14.04 -24.57 -22.05
CA THR A 51 -12.83 -25.21 -22.58
C THR A 51 -11.66 -25.03 -21.63
N THR A 52 -11.62 -23.92 -20.90
CA THR A 52 -10.49 -23.53 -20.06
C THR A 52 -10.92 -22.93 -18.71
N PHE A 53 -10.01 -23.02 -17.74
CA PHE A 53 -10.08 -22.33 -16.46
C PHE A 53 -8.69 -21.83 -16.05
N GLY A 54 -8.63 -20.81 -15.21
CA GLY A 54 -7.37 -20.24 -14.72
C GLY A 54 -6.88 -20.86 -13.42
N LEU A 55 -5.56 -20.92 -13.26
CA LEU A 55 -4.90 -21.10 -11.97
C LEU A 55 -4.72 -19.75 -11.24
N PRO A 56 -4.50 -19.74 -9.92
CA PRO A 56 -4.10 -18.52 -9.22
C PRO A 56 -2.83 -17.91 -9.81
N ASP A 57 -2.72 -16.58 -9.81
CA ASP A 57 -1.46 -15.87 -10.06
C ASP A 57 -0.95 -15.29 -8.74
N LEU A 58 0.09 -15.90 -8.18
CA LEU A 58 0.70 -15.51 -6.90
C LEU A 58 2.07 -14.83 -7.07
N ARG A 59 2.49 -14.53 -8.31
CA ARG A 59 3.75 -13.83 -8.56
C ARG A 59 3.68 -12.41 -8.00
N GLY A 60 4.64 -12.06 -7.14
CA GLY A 60 4.68 -10.74 -6.47
C GLY A 60 3.55 -10.53 -5.46
N ARG A 61 2.88 -11.59 -4.98
CA ARG A 61 1.71 -11.47 -4.10
C ARG A 61 1.89 -12.32 -2.85
N ALA A 62 1.43 -11.77 -1.73
CA ALA A 62 1.24 -12.53 -0.50
C ALA A 62 -0.20 -13.12 -0.47
N PRO A 63 -0.37 -14.44 -0.30
CA PRO A 63 -1.69 -15.02 -0.14
C PRO A 63 -2.32 -14.58 1.19
N ILE A 64 -3.62 -14.31 1.17
CA ILE A 64 -4.41 -13.95 2.35
C ILE A 64 -5.67 -14.81 2.39
N HIS A 65 -6.23 -15.00 3.58
CA HIS A 65 -7.46 -15.75 3.75
C HIS A 65 -8.66 -14.99 3.14
N ALA A 66 -9.53 -15.70 2.42
CA ALA A 66 -10.74 -15.13 1.83
C ALA A 66 -11.89 -15.08 2.85
N GLY A 67 -12.76 -14.08 2.73
CA GLY A 67 -13.93 -13.89 3.57
C GLY A 67 -13.88 -12.61 4.37
N GLN A 68 -14.78 -12.52 5.35
CA GLN A 68 -14.92 -11.38 6.25
C GLN A 68 -14.63 -11.81 7.68
N GLY A 69 -13.72 -11.09 8.35
CA GLY A 69 -13.48 -11.22 9.78
C GLY A 69 -14.04 -10.02 10.55
N SER A 70 -14.24 -10.17 11.86
CA SER A 70 -14.66 -9.05 12.72
C SER A 70 -13.65 -7.90 12.64
N GLY A 71 -14.11 -6.70 12.29
CA GLY A 71 -13.25 -5.52 12.11
C GLY A 71 -12.35 -5.56 10.87
N LEU A 72 -12.48 -6.56 9.98
CA LEU A 72 -11.67 -6.69 8.77
C LEU A 72 -12.46 -6.34 7.52
N THR A 73 -11.73 -5.88 6.50
CA THR A 73 -12.27 -5.72 5.15
C THR A 73 -12.56 -7.07 4.52
N ASN A 74 -13.69 -7.19 3.83
CA ASN A 74 -14.06 -8.41 3.12
C ASN A 74 -13.05 -8.70 1.99
N ARG A 75 -12.60 -9.95 1.87
CA ARG A 75 -11.68 -10.43 0.83
C ARG A 75 -12.38 -11.49 -0.01
N THR A 76 -12.71 -11.16 -1.26
CA THR A 76 -13.28 -12.15 -2.17
C THR A 76 -12.21 -13.14 -2.62
N LEU A 77 -12.55 -14.43 -2.67
CA LEU A 77 -11.65 -15.45 -3.20
C LEU A 77 -11.35 -15.14 -4.67
N GLY A 78 -10.08 -15.26 -5.08
CA GLY A 78 -9.61 -14.82 -6.42
C GLY A 78 -9.43 -13.30 -6.57
N GLY A 79 -9.89 -12.49 -5.61
CA GLY A 79 -9.67 -11.06 -5.60
C GLY A 79 -8.19 -10.71 -5.38
N SER A 80 -7.70 -9.73 -6.13
CA SER A 80 -6.33 -9.22 -5.97
C SER A 80 -6.34 -7.77 -5.45
N GLY A 81 -5.31 -7.40 -4.68
CA GLY A 81 -5.23 -6.10 -4.03
C GLY A 81 -3.83 -5.76 -3.55
N GLY A 82 -3.70 -4.65 -2.83
CA GLY A 82 -2.41 -4.12 -2.36
C GLY A 82 -1.71 -3.20 -3.36
N ARG A 83 -0.60 -2.60 -2.92
CA ARG A 83 0.29 -1.73 -3.70
C ARG A 83 1.72 -1.91 -3.20
N GLU A 84 2.67 -2.14 -4.11
CA GLU A 84 4.10 -2.26 -3.78
C GLU A 84 4.73 -0.89 -3.51
N ASN A 85 4.18 0.17 -4.13
CA ASN A 85 4.61 1.55 -3.97
C ASN A 85 3.41 2.42 -3.62
N VAL A 86 3.58 3.31 -2.64
CA VAL A 86 2.56 4.25 -2.20
C VAL A 86 3.12 5.67 -2.33
N TYR A 87 2.29 6.59 -2.79
CA TYR A 87 2.60 8.02 -2.79
C TYR A 87 2.13 8.63 -1.48
N ILE A 88 2.92 9.52 -0.88
CA ILE A 88 2.47 10.33 0.25
C ILE A 88 1.88 11.63 -0.30
N THR A 89 0.56 11.66 -0.42
CA THR A 89 -0.20 12.86 -0.77
C THR A 89 -0.43 13.75 0.45
N ALA A 90 -0.80 15.02 0.26
CA ALA A 90 -1.17 15.91 1.35
C ALA A 90 -2.30 15.34 2.24
N ASN A 91 -3.22 14.55 1.66
CA ASN A 91 -4.30 13.88 2.40
C ASN A 91 -3.82 12.74 3.31
N GLN A 92 -2.59 12.25 3.12
CA GLN A 92 -1.98 11.21 3.95
C GLN A 92 -1.07 11.80 5.04
N LEU A 93 -0.97 13.13 5.13
CA LEU A 93 -0.28 13.82 6.19
C LEU A 93 -1.32 14.38 7.18
N PRO A 94 -1.07 14.30 8.50
CA PRO A 94 -1.89 15.03 9.45
C PRO A 94 -1.93 16.53 9.10
N PRO A 95 -3.12 17.16 9.09
CA PRO A 95 -3.22 18.60 8.91
C PRO A 95 -2.41 19.30 9.99
N HIS A 96 -1.47 20.16 9.57
CA HIS A 96 -0.69 21.00 10.46
C HIS A 96 -0.48 22.36 9.81
N SER A 97 -0.33 23.38 10.65
CA SER A 97 0.02 24.74 10.23
C SER A 97 0.96 25.33 11.28
N HIS A 98 1.77 26.28 10.84
CA HIS A 98 2.53 27.14 11.73
C HIS A 98 1.92 28.53 11.65
N SER A 99 1.71 29.14 12.82
CA SER A 99 1.38 30.55 12.93
C SER A 99 2.59 31.25 13.53
N LEU A 100 3.12 32.25 12.83
CA LEU A 100 4.12 33.15 13.39
C LEU A 100 3.38 34.28 14.12
N LEU A 101 3.88 34.65 15.30
CA LEU A 101 3.45 35.85 16.00
C LEU A 101 4.40 36.98 15.63
N VAL A 102 3.84 38.11 15.20
CA VAL A 102 4.59 39.30 14.78
C VAL A 102 4.18 40.45 15.70
N SER A 103 5.14 41.20 16.19
CA SER A 103 4.92 42.44 16.93
C SER A 103 4.44 43.52 15.97
N SER A 104 3.36 44.21 16.32
CA SER A 104 2.90 45.39 15.57
C SER A 104 3.75 46.64 15.85
N SER A 105 4.79 46.50 16.67
CA SER A 105 5.75 47.55 16.95
C SER A 105 6.71 47.73 15.76
N GLN A 106 7.18 48.96 15.57
CA GLN A 106 8.26 49.25 14.63
C GLN A 106 9.53 48.45 14.97
N GLY A 107 10.19 47.92 13.94
CA GLY A 107 11.46 47.23 14.10
C GLY A 107 12.57 48.14 14.63
N ASN A 108 13.27 47.68 15.67
CA ASN A 108 14.35 48.39 16.36
C ASN A 108 15.56 47.52 16.71
N GLN A 109 15.57 46.27 16.27
CA GLN A 109 16.66 45.30 16.51
C GLN A 109 17.01 44.60 15.20
N SER A 110 18.29 44.63 14.84
CA SER A 110 18.82 43.90 13.67
C SER A 110 19.11 42.42 13.95
N ASP A 111 19.11 42.01 15.23
CA ASP A 111 19.37 40.63 15.65
C ASP A 111 18.10 39.92 16.19
N PRO A 112 17.91 38.62 15.88
CA PRO A 112 16.75 37.85 16.32
C PRO A 112 16.82 37.37 17.78
N THR A 113 17.94 37.52 18.49
CA THR A 113 18.17 36.75 19.71
C THR A 113 17.38 37.33 20.88
N GLY A 114 16.30 36.64 21.27
CA GLY A 114 15.41 37.12 22.33
C GLY A 114 14.47 38.27 21.89
N HIS A 115 14.35 38.49 20.58
CA HIS A 115 13.49 39.52 20.00
C HIS A 115 12.36 38.90 19.15
N TYR A 116 11.34 39.70 18.83
CA TYR A 116 10.16 39.29 18.08
C TYR A 116 10.24 39.80 16.64
N PHE A 117 9.66 39.10 15.65
CA PHE A 117 9.47 39.68 14.31
C PHE A 117 8.66 40.99 14.41
N SER A 118 9.01 42.00 13.63
CA SER A 118 8.36 43.33 13.69
C SER A 118 7.61 43.69 12.41
N ASP A 119 6.71 44.66 12.49
CA ASP A 119 6.13 45.32 11.33
C ASP A 119 7.15 46.28 10.70
N THR A 120 7.62 45.95 9.49
CA THR A 120 8.57 46.77 8.73
C THR A 120 7.87 47.69 7.72
N SER A 121 6.54 47.77 7.72
CA SER A 121 5.75 48.45 6.68
C SER A 121 5.63 49.97 6.81
N VAL A 122 6.42 50.64 7.67
CA VAL A 122 6.42 52.10 7.74
C VAL A 122 7.23 52.67 6.57
N ALA A 123 6.55 53.28 5.59
CA ALA A 123 7.17 53.83 4.40
C ALA A 123 8.30 54.85 4.72
N GLY A 124 9.49 54.62 4.15
CA GLY A 124 10.55 55.62 4.06
C GLY A 124 11.77 55.46 4.98
N ARG A 125 11.94 54.33 5.69
CA ARG A 125 13.18 54.00 6.42
C ARG A 125 13.58 52.53 6.25
N ASP A 126 14.89 52.28 6.24
CA ASP A 126 15.44 50.94 6.49
C ASP A 126 15.11 50.59 7.95
N LEU A 127 14.08 49.78 8.15
CA LEU A 127 13.68 49.31 9.47
C LEU A 127 14.24 47.92 9.69
N ASP A 128 14.77 47.70 10.90
CA ASP A 128 15.26 46.39 11.29
C ASP A 128 14.11 45.36 11.32
N GLY A 129 14.43 44.08 11.15
CA GLY A 129 13.44 43.01 11.05
C GLY A 129 12.86 42.52 12.38
N TYR A 130 13.39 43.00 13.52
CA TYR A 130 13.00 42.54 14.86
C TYR A 130 12.66 43.70 15.81
N SER A 131 11.87 43.38 16.83
CA SER A 131 11.45 44.30 17.90
C SER A 131 11.78 43.70 19.28
N SER A 132 12.28 44.54 20.18
CA SER A 132 12.44 44.20 21.61
C SER A 132 11.13 44.22 22.40
N THR A 133 10.06 44.74 21.80
CA THR A 133 8.75 44.89 22.44
C THR A 133 7.81 43.79 22.00
N ASP A 134 7.34 43.01 23.00
CA ASP A 134 6.22 42.10 22.82
C ASP A 134 4.92 42.90 22.81
N ASN A 135 4.34 43.09 21.63
CA ASN A 135 2.99 43.61 21.47
C ASN A 135 2.37 42.88 20.28
N SER A 136 2.31 41.55 20.38
CA SER A 136 1.87 40.67 19.31
C SER A 136 0.40 40.91 18.93
N GLY A 137 0.18 41.92 18.08
CA GLY A 137 -1.05 42.07 17.30
C GLY A 137 -1.01 41.02 16.20
N ILE A 138 -1.87 40.00 16.32
CA ILE A 138 -1.88 38.81 15.46
C ILE A 138 -1.86 39.19 13.97
N SER A 139 -0.74 38.95 13.31
CA SER A 139 -0.60 38.90 11.85
C SER A 139 -0.19 37.47 11.51
N VAL A 140 -1.16 36.66 11.07
CA VAL A 140 -0.94 35.23 10.77
C VAL A 140 -0.32 35.11 9.37
N LEU A 141 0.99 34.86 9.32
CA LEU A 141 1.61 34.20 8.17
C LEU A 141 1.46 32.69 8.38
N SER A 142 0.58 32.05 7.61
CA SER A 142 0.42 30.59 7.64
C SER A 142 1.26 29.94 6.55
N SER A 143 2.03 28.92 6.91
CA SER A 143 2.64 28.03 5.93
C SER A 143 1.55 27.11 5.36
N SER A 144 1.48 26.97 4.03
CA SER A 144 0.58 26.00 3.40
C SER A 144 1.02 24.56 3.69
N LEU A 145 0.09 23.61 3.64
CA LEU A 145 0.38 22.18 3.71
C LEU A 145 1.39 21.80 2.61
N GLN A 146 2.47 21.13 3.00
CA GLN A 146 3.47 20.60 2.07
C GLN A 146 3.44 19.08 2.04
N GLY A 147 3.40 18.50 0.84
CA GLY A 147 3.48 17.07 0.58
C GLY A 147 4.00 16.86 -0.83
N GLY A 148 5.28 16.49 -0.96
CA GLY A 148 5.97 16.43 -2.25
C GLY A 148 5.57 15.27 -3.17
N SER A 149 4.48 14.55 -2.85
CA SER A 149 3.97 13.40 -3.60
C SER A 149 5.06 12.41 -4.01
N ARG A 150 6.06 12.21 -3.16
CA ARG A 150 7.11 11.24 -3.42
C ARG A 150 6.60 9.85 -3.06
N SER A 151 6.97 8.89 -3.90
CA SER A 151 6.65 7.50 -3.62
C SER A 151 7.68 6.90 -2.66
N HIS A 152 7.22 6.01 -1.79
CA HIS A 152 8.05 5.08 -1.06
C HIS A 152 7.58 3.65 -1.28
N THR A 153 8.50 2.70 -1.06
CA THR A 153 8.16 1.28 -1.08
C THR A 153 7.27 0.94 0.12
N ASN A 154 6.28 0.09 -0.13
CA ASN A 154 5.36 -0.48 0.84
C ASN A 154 5.57 -2.01 0.96
N MET A 155 6.72 -2.50 0.51
CA MET A 155 7.08 -3.91 0.55
C MET A 155 7.77 -4.24 1.87
N GLN A 156 7.26 -5.27 2.56
CA GLN A 156 7.98 -5.87 3.69
C GLN A 156 9.23 -6.64 3.20
N PRO A 157 10.25 -6.83 4.04
CA PRO A 157 11.32 -7.77 3.76
C PRO A 157 10.73 -9.15 3.41
N SER A 158 11.15 -9.72 2.28
CA SER A 158 10.61 -10.96 1.76
C SER A 158 11.68 -11.75 1.00
N LEU A 159 11.47 -13.07 0.92
CA LEU A 159 12.26 -13.99 0.10
C LEU A 159 11.32 -14.65 -0.90
N ALA A 160 11.66 -14.58 -2.18
CA ALA A 160 10.87 -15.17 -3.24
C ALA A 160 11.03 -16.70 -3.25
N VAL A 161 9.90 -17.40 -3.16
CA VAL A 161 9.77 -18.85 -3.40
C VAL A 161 8.60 -19.06 -4.36
N HIS A 162 8.58 -20.20 -5.05
CA HIS A 162 7.45 -20.52 -5.92
C HIS A 162 6.24 -20.96 -5.11
N TYR A 163 5.06 -20.58 -5.56
CA TYR A 163 3.83 -21.26 -5.17
C TYR A 163 3.47 -22.27 -6.25
N ILE A 164 3.24 -23.52 -5.82
CA ILE A 164 2.77 -24.59 -6.70
C ILE A 164 1.41 -25.09 -6.23
N ILE A 165 0.58 -25.52 -7.18
CA ILE A 165 -0.75 -26.09 -6.95
C ILE A 165 -0.81 -27.53 -7.44
N ALA A 166 -1.41 -28.42 -6.65
CA ALA A 166 -1.58 -29.82 -7.01
C ALA A 166 -2.67 -29.98 -8.10
N LEU A 167 -2.29 -30.51 -9.25
CA LEU A 167 -3.20 -30.88 -10.34
C LEU A 167 -3.86 -32.24 -10.10
N VAL A 168 -3.16 -33.12 -9.38
CA VAL A 168 -3.60 -34.49 -9.04
C VAL A 168 -3.39 -34.74 -7.55
N GLY A 169 -4.24 -35.58 -6.96
CA GLY A 169 -4.21 -35.87 -5.52
C GLY A 169 -5.55 -36.40 -5.04
N ILE A 170 -5.78 -36.36 -3.72
CA ILE A 170 -7.05 -36.73 -3.10
C ILE A 170 -8.08 -35.64 -3.40
N TYR A 171 -9.26 -36.03 -3.88
CA TYR A 171 -10.36 -35.08 -4.04
C TYR A 171 -10.96 -34.73 -2.65
N PRO A 172 -11.04 -33.45 -2.26
CA PRO A 172 -11.54 -33.06 -0.95
C PRO A 172 -13.06 -33.27 -0.85
N SER A 173 -13.51 -34.03 0.15
CA SER A 173 -14.93 -34.20 0.47
C SER A 173 -15.45 -32.97 1.23
N ARG A 174 -16.62 -32.46 0.83
CA ARG A 174 -17.33 -31.40 1.56
C ARG A 174 -18.09 -32.05 2.74
N SER A 175 -18.00 -31.45 3.93
CA SER A 175 -18.81 -31.80 5.11
C SER A 175 -19.98 -30.82 5.28
#